data_AF-A0A7S0RU42-F1
#
_entry.id   AF-A0A7S0RU42-F1
#
_cell.length_a   1.000
_cell.length_b   1.000
_cell.length_c   1.000
_cell.angle_alpha   90.00
_cell.angle_beta   90.00
_cell.angle_gamma   90.00
#
_symmetry.space_group_name_H-M   'P 1'
#
loop_
_entity.id
_entity.type
_entity.pdbx_description
1 polymer ?
#
loop_
_entity_poly.entity_id
_entity_poly.type
_entity_poly.pdbx_seq_one_letter_code
_entity_poly.pdbx_strand_id
1 'polypeptide(L)'
;MDDLDLARSCYRTNATAAAAQCYMKVQDIAVWAPESNYLQPGYYIGVDHRRTRVVFAVRGTKHVMDLLVDLSSEHPAMAGTTHWGMHTAALWLVHKEGPRVAGGWVGRHPG
;
A
#
# COMPACT_ATOMS: atom_id res chain seq x y z
N MET A 1 -14.07 -2.43 11.34
CA MET A 1 -13.01 -1.87 10.48
C MET A 1 -13.66 -1.06 9.38
N ASP A 2 -13.54 0.24 9.48
CA ASP A 2 -13.79 1.11 8.33
C ASP A 2 -12.51 1.22 7.48
N ASP A 3 -12.58 1.94 6.36
CA ASP A 3 -11.41 2.14 5.49
C ASP A 3 -10.42 3.15 6.08
N LEU A 4 -10.85 3.96 7.05
CA LEU A 4 -10.00 4.91 7.76
C LEU A 4 -9.05 4.21 8.75
N ASP A 5 -9.52 3.16 9.41
CA ASP A 5 -8.72 2.27 10.26
C ASP A 5 -7.62 1.60 9.44
N LEU A 6 -7.94 1.16 8.22
CA LEU A 6 -6.98 0.61 7.26
C LEU A 6 -5.96 1.64 6.78
N ALA A 7 -6.40 2.86 6.47
CA ALA A 7 -5.46 3.90 6.07
C ALA A 7 -4.50 4.25 7.22
N ARG A 8 -5.02 4.36 8.44
CA ARG A 8 -4.23 4.72 9.63
C ARG A 8 -3.30 3.60 10.10
N SER A 9 -3.66 2.33 9.91
CA SER A 9 -2.79 1.21 10.28
C SER A 9 -1.43 1.26 9.56
N CYS A 10 -1.39 1.82 8.35
CA CYS A 10 -0.15 1.99 7.58
C CYS A 10 0.83 3.03 8.16
N TYR A 11 0.39 3.82 9.14
CA TYR A 11 1.24 4.78 9.86
C TYR A 11 1.82 4.21 11.16
N ARG A 12 1.48 2.97 11.51
CA ARG A 12 1.99 2.30 12.72
C ARG A 12 3.45 1.92 12.59
N THR A 13 4.08 1.71 13.75
CA THR A 13 5.52 1.47 13.86
C THR A 13 5.92 0.02 13.57
N ASN A 14 4.99 -0.93 13.67
CA ASN A 14 5.22 -2.33 13.38
C ASN A 14 3.94 -3.07 12.96
N ALA A 15 4.11 -4.25 12.38
CA ALA A 15 3.02 -5.10 11.89
C ALA A 15 2.01 -5.47 12.98
N THR A 16 2.46 -5.69 14.22
CA THR A 16 1.57 -6.00 15.36
C THR A 16 0.61 -4.85 15.66
N ALA A 17 1.11 -3.62 15.71
CA ALA A 17 0.31 -2.43 15.95
C ALA A 17 -0.63 -2.14 14.77
N ALA A 18 -0.18 -2.37 13.53
CA ALA A 18 -1.03 -2.27 12.35
C ALA A 18 -2.17 -3.30 12.40
N ALA A 19 -1.86 -4.57 12.63
CA ALA A 19 -2.82 -5.68 12.74
C ALA A 19 -3.88 -5.41 13.82
N ALA A 20 -3.45 -4.92 14.99
CA ALA A 20 -4.36 -4.55 16.08
C ALA A 20 -5.33 -3.44 15.67
N GLN A 21 -4.85 -2.40 14.96
CA GLN A 21 -5.71 -1.31 14.50
C GLN A 21 -6.74 -1.76 13.45
N CYS A 22 -6.34 -2.65 12.55
CA CYS A 22 -7.21 -3.14 11.48
C CYS A 22 -7.95 -4.43 11.86
N TYR A 23 -7.92 -4.85 13.13
CA TYR A 23 -8.59 -6.06 13.60
C TYR A 23 -8.21 -7.33 12.80
N MET A 24 -6.98 -7.39 12.30
CA MET A 24 -6.39 -8.55 11.61
C MET A 24 -5.44 -9.29 12.57
N LYS A 25 -5.13 -10.56 12.28
CA LYS A 25 -4.04 -11.24 13.00
C LYS A 25 -2.70 -10.80 12.41
N VAL A 26 -1.65 -10.79 13.22
CA VAL A 26 -0.30 -10.42 12.76
C VAL A 26 0.18 -11.34 11.64
N GLN A 27 -0.13 -12.63 11.72
CA GLN A 27 0.15 -13.63 10.68
C GLN A 27 -0.54 -13.34 9.33
N ASP A 28 -1.62 -12.55 9.34
CA ASP A 28 -2.35 -12.18 8.13
C ASP A 28 -1.76 -10.91 7.48
N ILE A 29 -0.78 -10.25 8.14
CA ILE A 29 0.08 -9.22 7.55
C ILE A 29 1.23 -9.92 6.83
N ALA A 30 1.09 -10.04 5.52
CA ALA A 30 1.94 -10.91 4.74
C ALA A 30 3.12 -10.18 4.08
N VAL A 31 3.05 -8.85 3.98
CA VAL A 31 4.21 -7.96 3.73
C VAL A 31 4.14 -6.79 4.69
N TRP A 32 5.26 -6.45 5.32
CA TRP A 32 5.44 -5.25 6.14
C TRP A 32 6.69 -4.51 5.66
N ALA A 33 6.51 -3.35 5.02
CA ALA A 33 7.57 -2.52 4.46
C ALA A 33 7.34 -1.04 4.81
N PRO A 34 7.54 -0.64 6.09
CA PRO A 34 7.20 0.69 6.58
C PRO A 34 8.16 1.79 6.11
N GLU A 35 9.34 1.41 5.61
CA GLU A 35 10.34 2.32 5.09
C GLU A 35 9.86 2.97 3.80
N SER A 36 10.07 4.28 3.68
CA SER A 36 9.76 5.06 2.48
C SER A 36 11.03 5.68 1.93
N ASN A 37 11.24 5.60 0.62
CA ASN A 37 12.34 6.21 -0.12
C ASN A 37 11.78 7.03 -1.31
N TYR A 38 12.67 7.66 -2.08
CA TYR A 38 12.29 8.39 -3.29
C TYR A 38 11.46 7.51 -4.24
N LEU A 39 10.21 7.92 -4.50
CA LEU A 39 9.22 7.21 -5.33
C LEU A 39 8.88 5.79 -4.86
N GLN A 40 9.19 5.45 -3.61
CA GLN A 40 8.91 4.15 -3.01
C GLN A 40 8.17 4.38 -1.69
N PRO A 41 6.83 4.34 -1.70
CA PRO A 41 6.06 4.58 -0.49
C PRO A 41 6.25 3.44 0.50
N GLY A 42 6.10 3.72 1.79
CA GLY A 42 5.96 2.67 2.80
C GLY A 42 4.58 2.02 2.67
N TYR A 43 4.50 0.71 2.82
CA TYR A 43 3.26 -0.04 2.63
C TYR A 43 3.23 -1.32 3.46
N TYR A 44 2.04 -1.90 3.57
CA TYR A 44 1.89 -3.29 3.98
C TYR A 44 0.82 -3.96 3.11
N ILE A 45 0.90 -5.29 3.02
CA ILE A 45 -0.16 -6.10 2.42
C ILE A 45 -0.71 -7.06 3.46
N GLY A 46 -2.01 -7.01 3.68
CA GLY A 46 -2.72 -7.87 4.62
C GLY A 46 -3.86 -8.64 3.95
N VAL A 47 -4.20 -9.79 4.52
CA VAL A 47 -5.35 -10.59 4.09
C VAL A 47 -6.45 -10.48 5.15
N ASP A 48 -7.56 -9.81 4.79
CA ASP A 48 -8.73 -9.71 5.65
C ASP A 48 -9.68 -10.86 5.33
N HIS A 49 -9.49 -11.99 6.01
CA HIS A 49 -10.32 -13.18 5.85
C HIS A 49 -11.79 -12.95 6.24
N ARG A 50 -12.09 -11.97 7.10
CA ARG A 50 -13.47 -11.69 7.54
C ARG A 50 -14.30 -11.04 6.45
N ARG A 51 -13.65 -10.33 5.53
CA ARG A 51 -14.26 -9.60 4.42
C ARG A 51 -13.77 -10.07 3.05
N THR A 52 -13.13 -11.24 3.01
CA THR A 52 -12.62 -11.89 1.77
C THR A 52 -11.86 -10.94 0.85
N ARG A 53 -10.96 -10.12 1.41
CA ARG A 53 -10.20 -9.11 0.65
C ARG A 53 -8.71 -9.11 0.95
N VAL A 54 -7.93 -8.71 -0.05
CA VAL A 54 -6.52 -8.35 0.12
C VAL A 54 -6.44 -6.83 0.26
N VAL A 55 -5.77 -6.36 1.29
CA VAL A 55 -5.60 -4.94 1.59
C VAL A 55 -4.19 -4.51 1.23
N PHE A 56 -4.08 -3.58 0.29
CA PHE A 56 -2.87 -2.79 0.07
C PHE A 56 -3.02 -1.47 0.80
N ALA A 57 -2.37 -1.34 1.96
CA ALA A 57 -2.31 -0.07 2.64
C ALA A 57 -1.00 0.61 2.27
N VAL A 58 -1.10 1.79 1.66
CA VAL A 58 0.03 2.59 1.20
C VAL A 58 0.07 3.85 2.05
N ARG A 59 1.21 4.11 2.69
CA ARG A 59 1.40 5.30 3.49
C ARG A 59 1.78 6.46 2.58
N GLY A 60 1.16 7.60 2.83
CA GLY A 60 1.71 8.86 2.37
C GLY A 60 3.08 9.15 2.99
N THR A 61 3.83 9.95 2.27
CA THR A 61 5.00 10.70 2.69
C THR A 61 4.96 11.29 4.11
N LYS A 62 6.11 11.30 4.79
CA LYS A 62 6.34 12.06 6.04
C LYS A 62 7.40 13.17 5.90
N HIS A 63 8.03 13.35 4.73
CA HIS A 63 9.20 14.24 4.55
C HIS A 63 9.01 15.28 3.43
N VAL A 64 9.60 16.47 3.61
CA VAL A 64 9.56 17.63 2.70
C VAL A 64 10.01 17.33 1.25
N MET A 65 10.87 16.34 1.03
CA MET A 65 11.32 15.99 -0.33
C MET A 65 10.21 15.39 -1.20
N ASP A 66 9.20 14.82 -0.58
CA ASP A 66 8.05 14.26 -1.29
C ASP A 66 7.02 15.35 -1.66
N LEU A 67 7.00 16.50 -0.96
CA LEU A 67 6.27 17.70 -1.41
C LEU A 67 6.88 18.31 -2.68
N LEU A 68 8.19 18.13 -2.91
CA LEU A 68 8.82 18.49 -4.19
C LEU A 68 8.39 17.54 -5.31
N VAL A 69 8.14 16.27 -4.98
CA VAL A 69 7.57 15.35 -5.95
C VAL A 69 6.17 15.82 -6.31
N ASP A 70 5.32 16.26 -5.37
CA ASP A 70 3.98 16.87 -5.62
C ASP A 70 3.97 18.08 -6.57
N LEU A 71 5.13 18.71 -6.81
CA LEU A 71 5.29 19.80 -7.79
C LEU A 71 5.65 19.29 -9.19
N SER A 72 5.82 17.98 -9.37
CA SER A 72 6.18 17.38 -10.66
C SER A 72 4.97 17.35 -11.60
N SER A 73 5.23 17.78 -12.82
CA SER A 73 4.24 18.00 -13.89
C SER A 73 3.37 16.78 -14.20
N GLU A 74 2.17 17.07 -14.69
CA GLU A 74 1.21 16.12 -15.26
C GLU A 74 1.89 15.06 -16.14
N HIS A 75 1.64 13.79 -15.82
CA HIS A 75 2.08 12.65 -16.62
C HIS A 75 0.88 12.03 -17.35
N PRO A 76 0.97 11.75 -18.66
CA PRO A 76 -0.08 11.06 -19.39
C PRO A 76 -0.33 9.66 -18.79
N ALA A 77 -1.59 9.34 -18.51
CA ALA A 77 -2.05 8.04 -18.06
C ALA A 77 -3.25 7.58 -18.90
N MET A 78 -3.58 6.30 -18.81
CA MET A 78 -4.65 5.64 -19.58
C MET A 78 -6.01 6.36 -19.53
N ALA A 79 -6.30 7.12 -18.46
CA ALA A 79 -7.58 7.80 -18.24
C ALA A 79 -7.45 9.32 -17.99
N GLY A 80 -6.33 9.95 -18.39
CA GLY A 80 -6.12 11.38 -18.19
C GLY A 80 -4.69 11.73 -17.78
N THR A 81 -4.51 12.80 -17.02
CA THR A 81 -3.22 13.15 -16.44
C THR A 81 -3.15 12.67 -15.00
N THR A 82 -1.99 12.16 -14.60
CA THR A 82 -1.70 11.77 -13.22
C THR A 82 -0.47 12.50 -12.74
N HIS A 83 -0.39 12.72 -11.42
CA HIS A 83 0.81 13.29 -10.83
C HIS A 83 2.00 12.32 -11.03
N TRP A 84 3.08 12.75 -11.68
CA TRP A 84 4.18 11.87 -12.12
C TRP A 84 4.73 11.05 -10.94
N GLY A 85 4.95 11.68 -9.79
CA GLY A 85 5.39 10.99 -8.58
C GLY A 85 4.48 9.85 -8.13
N MET A 86 3.17 10.09 -8.14
CA MET A 86 2.19 9.08 -7.77
C MET A 86 2.14 7.96 -8.81
N HIS A 87 2.25 8.30 -10.10
CA HIS A 87 2.28 7.33 -11.19
C HIS A 87 3.49 6.39 -11.06
N THR A 88 4.68 6.95 -10.86
CA THR A 88 5.90 6.15 -10.72
C THR A 88 5.89 5.31 -9.45
N ALA A 89 5.41 5.84 -8.32
CA ALA A 89 5.25 5.09 -7.09
C ALA A 89 4.27 3.91 -7.24
N ALA A 90 3.14 4.12 -7.90
CA ALA A 90 2.15 3.08 -8.17
C ALA A 90 2.71 2.00 -9.11
N LEU A 91 3.38 2.40 -10.20
CA LEU A 91 4.03 1.47 -11.12
C LEU A 91 5.09 0.61 -10.41
N TRP A 92 5.92 1.23 -9.58
CA TRP A 92 6.93 0.51 -8.79
C TRP A 92 6.27 -0.53 -7.89
N LEU A 93 5.20 -0.16 -7.18
CA LEU A 93 4.52 -1.06 -6.26
C LEU A 93 3.87 -2.25 -7.00
N VAL A 94 3.22 -1.98 -8.15
CA VAL A 94 2.63 -3.02 -8.99
C VAL A 94 3.69 -3.95 -9.55
N HIS A 95 4.81 -3.42 -10.03
CA HIS A 95 5.91 -4.25 -10.54
C HIS A 95 6.51 -5.13 -9.44
N LYS A 96 6.64 -4.60 -8.22
CA LYS A 96 7.21 -5.31 -7.08
C LYS A 96 6.30 -6.39 -6.51
N GLU A 97 5.02 -6.08 -6.30
CA GLU A 97 4.10 -6.92 -5.53
C GLU A 97 3.02 -7.60 -6.39
N GLY A 98 2.80 -7.12 -7.62
CA GLY A 98 1.81 -7.67 -8.55
C GLY A 98 1.95 -9.18 -8.78
N PRO A 99 3.15 -9.73 -9.04
CA PRO A 99 3.34 -11.17 -9.20
C PRO A 99 2.96 -11.97 -7.95
N ARG A 100 3.28 -11.45 -6.76
CA ARG A 100 2.99 -12.10 -5.46
C ARG A 100 1.49 -12.17 -5.21
N VAL A 101 0.76 -11.11 -5.53
CA VAL A 101 -0.68 -11.05 -5.32
C VAL A 101 -1.45 -11.83 -6.37
N ALA A 102 -1.11 -11.67 -7.65
CA ALA A 102 -1.78 -12.36 -8.76
C ALA A 102 -1.52 -13.87 -8.74
N GLY A 103 -0.27 -14.30 -8.55
CA GLY A 103 0.11 -15.71 -8.57
C GLY A 103 -0.09 -16.46 -7.25
N GLY A 104 -0.27 -15.74 -6.13
CA GLY A 104 -0.24 -16.31 -4.80
C GLY A 104 -1.55 -16.17 -4.02
N TRP A 105 -1.97 -14.95 -3.69
CA TRP A 105 -3.05 -14.74 -2.72
C TRP A 105 -4.44 -14.71 -3.34
N VAL A 106 -4.59 -14.10 -4.51
CA VAL A 106 -5.89 -14.13 -5.22
C VAL A 106 -6.26 -15.57 -5.59
N GLY A 107 -5.28 -16.41 -5.95
CA GLY A 107 -5.51 -17.83 -6.26
C GLY A 107 -5.72 -18.73 -5.04
N ARG A 108 -5.17 -18.39 -3.87
CA ARG A 108 -5.32 -19.18 -2.62
C ARG A 108 -6.49 -18.76 -1.73
N HIS A 109 -7.05 -17.58 -1.97
CA HIS A 109 -8.22 -17.05 -1.27
C HIS A 109 -9.27 -16.56 -2.26
N PRO A 110 -9.78 -17.43 -3.16
CA PRO A 110 -11.01 -17.11 -3.91
C PRO A 110 -12.12 -16.98 -2.87
N GLY A 111 -12.82 -15.85 -2.88
CA GLY A 111 -13.91 -15.57 -1.93
C GLY A 111 -14.98 -16.65 -1.90
#